data_AF-A0A7X4EUI8-F1
#
_entry.id   AF-A0A7X4EUI8-F1
#
_cell.length_a   1.000
_cell.length_b   1.000
_cell.length_c   1.000
_cell.angle_alpha   90.00
_cell.angle_beta   90.00
_cell.angle_gamma   90.00
#
_symmetry.space_group_name_H-M   'P 1'
#
loop_
_entity.id
_entity.type
_entity.pdbx_description
1 polymer ?
#
loop_
_entity_poly.entity_id
_entity_poly.type
_entity_poly.pdbx_seq_one_letter_code
_entity_poly.pdbx_strand_id
1 'polypeptide(L)'
;MSHLRKIDHVTYAVESGAIERWAWFHIEVEGGTLIKRIDDARPGDSNSSMKIWCIDYGDFGIALIEGIDRAEKSQVTSFVERHGDHACQHVAYDCHDLDAFVEHMKSMGGHPRGGVLVQDDGFGILKQMFAKGYASGHAGEATFPEYCERPRNASEARRVEITFSNRAGGEFYRQVQDAIDEGDTGPFFDFSRMPHDWKVPAEQPKGGPDLVLKSA
;
A
#
# COMPACT_ATOMS: atom_id res chain seq x y z
N MET A 1 12.99 7.21 18.11
CA MET A 1 12.38 5.88 17.84
C MET A 1 11.93 5.86 16.39
N SER A 2 11.88 4.68 15.76
CA SER A 2 11.35 4.54 14.39
C SER A 2 9.84 4.87 14.37
N HIS A 3 9.36 5.47 13.27
CA HIS A 3 7.92 5.59 13.01
C HIS A 3 7.32 4.26 12.50
N LEU A 4 8.16 3.42 11.88
CA LEU A 4 7.78 2.17 11.23
C LEU A 4 8.25 0.95 12.06
N ARG A 5 7.47 -0.13 12.01
CA ARG A 5 7.71 -1.41 12.69
C ARG A 5 8.35 -2.43 11.76
N LYS A 6 7.62 -2.76 10.69
CA LYS A 6 7.96 -3.80 9.72
C LYS A 6 7.25 -3.54 8.39
N ILE A 7 7.60 -4.33 7.39
CA ILE A 7 6.74 -4.49 6.21
C ILE A 7 5.48 -5.23 6.65
N ASP A 8 4.34 -4.71 6.24
CA ASP A 8 3.04 -5.35 6.44
C ASP A 8 2.74 -6.28 5.26
N HIS A 9 2.71 -5.73 4.05
CA HIS A 9 2.57 -6.51 2.82
C HIS A 9 3.26 -5.85 1.62
N VAL A 10 3.46 -6.64 0.57
CA VAL A 10 3.93 -6.18 -0.74
C VAL A 10 2.86 -6.48 -1.78
N THR A 11 2.54 -5.50 -2.62
CA THR A 11 1.55 -5.67 -3.68
C THR A 11 2.21 -5.77 -5.04
N TYR A 12 1.98 -6.89 -5.72
CA TYR A 12 2.45 -7.14 -7.09
C TYR A 12 1.30 -7.04 -8.08
N ALA A 13 1.49 -6.23 -9.11
CA ALA A 13 0.61 -6.19 -10.27
C ALA A 13 1.04 -7.24 -11.29
N VAL A 14 0.09 -8.04 -11.75
CA VAL A 14 0.35 -9.16 -12.66
C VAL A 14 -0.44 -9.02 -13.96
N GLU A 15 0.09 -9.60 -15.04
CA GLU A 15 -0.55 -9.59 -16.35
C GLU A 15 -1.91 -10.31 -16.32
N SER A 16 -2.78 -9.92 -17.25
CA SER A 16 -4.10 -10.53 -17.38
C SER A 16 -3.99 -12.05 -17.59
N GLY A 17 -4.65 -12.82 -16.72
CA GLY A 17 -4.61 -14.28 -16.74
C GLY A 17 -3.41 -14.91 -16.04
N ALA A 18 -2.52 -14.14 -15.40
CA ALA A 18 -1.37 -14.67 -14.67
C ALA A 18 -1.57 -14.81 -13.17
N ILE A 19 -2.62 -14.23 -12.58
CA ILE A 19 -2.81 -14.25 -11.11
C ILE A 19 -2.82 -15.66 -10.53
N GLU A 20 -3.39 -16.63 -11.25
CA GLU A 20 -3.40 -18.04 -10.82
C GLU A 20 -2.00 -18.66 -10.80
N ARG A 21 -1.15 -18.33 -11.79
CA ARG A 21 0.22 -18.86 -11.88
C ARG A 21 1.09 -18.29 -10.76
N TRP A 22 0.97 -16.99 -10.49
CA TRP A 22 1.70 -16.34 -9.41
C TRP A 22 1.18 -16.74 -8.03
N ALA A 23 -0.13 -16.92 -7.87
CA ALA A 23 -0.70 -17.45 -6.64
C ALA A 23 -0.21 -18.88 -6.37
N TRP A 24 -0.19 -19.74 -7.40
CA TRP A 24 0.39 -21.08 -7.28
C TRP A 24 1.85 -21.02 -6.83
N PHE A 25 2.66 -20.12 -7.40
CA PHE A 25 4.05 -19.95 -6.99
C PHE A 25 4.16 -19.56 -5.50
N HIS A 26 3.47 -18.50 -5.09
CA HIS A 26 3.52 -18.03 -3.69
C HIS A 26 2.98 -19.06 -2.69
N ILE A 27 1.96 -19.84 -3.06
CA ILE A 27 1.34 -20.84 -2.17
C ILE A 27 2.14 -22.14 -2.15
N GLU A 28 2.36 -22.74 -3.32
CA GLU A 28 2.90 -24.11 -3.42
C GLU A 28 4.43 -24.14 -3.40
N VAL A 29 5.10 -23.10 -3.91
CA VAL A 29 6.57 -23.05 -3.96
C VAL A 29 7.14 -22.35 -2.72
N GLU A 30 6.56 -21.21 -2.33
CA GLU A 30 7.07 -20.43 -1.20
C GLU A 30 6.37 -20.75 0.13
N GLY A 31 5.26 -21.49 0.12
CA GLY A 31 4.57 -21.96 1.32
C GLY A 31 3.62 -20.95 1.95
N GLY A 32 3.18 -19.93 1.20
CA GLY A 32 2.18 -18.96 1.65
C GLY A 32 0.78 -19.57 1.74
N THR A 33 -0.11 -18.93 2.50
CA THR A 33 -1.51 -19.34 2.63
C THR A 33 -2.43 -18.30 2.00
N LEU A 34 -3.29 -18.71 1.05
CA LEU A 34 -4.32 -17.80 0.52
C LEU A 34 -5.36 -17.51 1.62
N ILE A 35 -5.41 -16.26 2.07
CA ILE A 35 -6.32 -15.84 3.16
C ILE A 35 -7.50 -14.99 2.67
N LYS A 36 -7.38 -14.35 1.50
CA LYS A 36 -8.49 -13.63 0.86
C LYS A 36 -8.42 -13.71 -0.64
N ARG A 37 -9.59 -13.79 -1.26
CA ARG A 37 -9.78 -13.83 -2.70
C ARG A 37 -10.95 -12.92 -3.09
N ILE A 38 -10.64 -11.89 -3.86
CA ILE A 38 -11.62 -11.02 -4.52
C ILE A 38 -11.40 -11.14 -6.01
N ASP A 39 -12.36 -11.71 -6.73
CA ASP A 39 -12.27 -11.85 -8.19
C ASP A 39 -12.85 -10.64 -8.95
N ASP A 40 -13.44 -9.69 -8.22
CA ASP A 40 -13.91 -8.40 -8.75
C ASP A 40 -14.07 -7.38 -7.61
N ALA A 41 -13.18 -6.39 -7.53
CA ALA A 41 -13.21 -5.37 -6.47
C ALA A 41 -14.30 -4.29 -6.68
N ARG A 42 -14.85 -4.18 -7.89
CA ARG A 42 -15.91 -3.23 -8.27
C ARG A 42 -16.97 -3.96 -9.10
N PRO A 43 -17.72 -4.89 -8.47
CA PRO A 43 -18.76 -5.64 -9.16
C PRO A 43 -19.86 -4.70 -9.63
N GLY A 44 -20.26 -4.86 -10.90
CA GLY A 44 -21.30 -4.03 -11.54
C GLY A 44 -20.82 -2.68 -12.08
N ASP A 45 -19.57 -2.32 -11.86
CA ASP A 45 -18.98 -1.13 -12.49
C ASP A 45 -18.73 -1.36 -13.98
N SER A 46 -19.18 -0.46 -14.86
CA SER A 46 -19.05 -0.65 -16.31
C SER A 46 -17.65 -0.37 -16.86
N ASN A 47 -16.82 0.37 -16.12
CA ASN A 47 -15.59 0.95 -16.66
C ASN A 47 -14.41 0.00 -16.53
N SER A 48 -14.01 -0.30 -15.29
CA SER A 48 -12.88 -1.19 -15.01
C SER A 48 -12.88 -1.65 -13.55
N SER A 49 -12.11 -2.69 -13.25
CA SER A 49 -11.96 -3.24 -11.90
C SER A 49 -10.59 -3.92 -11.77
N MET A 50 -10.42 -4.72 -10.70
CA MET A 50 -9.28 -5.60 -10.50
C MET A 50 -9.68 -6.82 -9.67
N LYS A 51 -8.90 -7.89 -9.79
CA LYS A 51 -8.82 -8.98 -8.82
C LYS A 51 -7.84 -8.59 -7.71
N ILE A 52 -8.04 -9.13 -6.50
CA ILE A 52 -7.14 -8.96 -5.35
C ILE A 52 -7.07 -10.29 -4.60
N TRP A 53 -5.90 -10.93 -4.58
CA TRP A 53 -5.67 -12.18 -3.87
C TRP A 53 -4.57 -11.98 -2.82
N CYS A 54 -4.90 -12.20 -1.55
CA CYS A 54 -4.00 -11.95 -0.43
C CYS A 54 -3.45 -13.27 0.12
N ILE A 55 -2.13 -13.37 0.19
CA ILE A 55 -1.37 -14.55 0.61
C ILE A 55 -0.56 -14.18 1.85
N ASP A 56 -0.69 -14.96 2.91
CA ASP A 56 -0.05 -14.73 4.20
C ASP A 56 1.13 -15.68 4.42
N TYR A 57 2.24 -15.13 4.93
CA TYR A 57 3.42 -15.87 5.39
C TYR A 57 3.61 -15.75 6.92
N GLY A 58 2.67 -15.16 7.63
CA GLY A 58 2.67 -14.97 9.08
C GLY A 58 3.38 -13.68 9.52
N ASP A 59 4.58 -13.41 9.00
CA ASP A 59 5.33 -12.18 9.35
C ASP A 59 5.00 -10.99 8.45
N PHE A 60 4.64 -11.27 7.19
CA PHE A 60 4.26 -10.31 6.16
C PHE A 60 3.29 -10.97 5.16
N GLY A 61 2.60 -10.15 4.37
CA GLY A 61 1.70 -10.59 3.32
C GLY A 61 2.16 -10.26 1.89
N ILE A 62 1.59 -10.94 0.91
CA ILE A 62 1.63 -10.59 -0.50
C ILE A 62 0.21 -10.37 -0.99
N ALA A 63 -0.04 -9.24 -1.66
CA ALA A 63 -1.26 -9.01 -2.41
C ALA A 63 -0.95 -9.10 -3.92
N LEU A 64 -1.63 -10.00 -4.63
CA LEU A 64 -1.60 -10.04 -6.08
C LEU A 64 -2.80 -9.27 -6.63
N ILE A 65 -2.55 -8.37 -7.57
CA ILE A 65 -3.60 -7.62 -8.27
C ILE A 65 -3.51 -7.82 -9.77
N GLU A 66 -4.66 -8.10 -10.40
CA GLU A 66 -4.79 -8.29 -11.84
C GLU A 66 -5.89 -7.36 -12.36
N GLY A 67 -5.59 -6.56 -13.39
CA GLY A 67 -6.55 -5.62 -13.96
C GLY A 67 -7.73 -6.33 -14.64
N ILE A 68 -8.94 -5.79 -14.45
CA ILE A 68 -10.14 -6.18 -15.19
C ILE A 68 -10.52 -5.00 -16.07
N ASP A 69 -10.17 -5.08 -17.35
CA ASP A 69 -10.58 -4.11 -18.36
C ASP A 69 -12.05 -4.35 -18.74
N ARG A 70 -12.83 -3.28 -18.89
CA ARG A 70 -14.21 -3.34 -19.40
C ARG A 70 -14.41 -2.27 -20.48
N ALA A 71 -15.24 -1.25 -20.22
CA ALA A 71 -15.36 -0.10 -21.13
C ALA A 71 -14.06 0.72 -21.17
N GLU A 72 -13.29 0.70 -20.08
CA GLU A 72 -12.02 1.40 -19.92
C GLU A 72 -10.92 0.42 -19.47
N LYS A 73 -9.68 0.79 -19.73
CA LYS A 73 -8.50 0.05 -19.25
C LYS A 73 -8.36 0.24 -17.74
N SER A 74 -8.12 -0.83 -17.01
CA SER A 74 -7.82 -0.79 -15.58
C SER A 74 -6.48 -0.10 -15.33
N GLN A 75 -6.40 0.69 -14.27
CA GLN A 75 -5.12 1.27 -13.82
C GLN A 75 -4.06 0.18 -13.53
N VAL A 76 -4.48 -1.02 -13.13
CA VAL A 76 -3.57 -2.15 -12.90
C VAL A 76 -3.03 -2.68 -14.23
N THR A 77 -3.86 -2.76 -15.26
CA THR A 77 -3.41 -3.13 -16.61
C THR A 77 -2.40 -2.12 -17.15
N SER A 78 -2.69 -0.82 -17.04
CA SER A 78 -1.75 0.25 -17.43
C SER A 78 -0.42 0.15 -16.68
N PHE A 79 -0.45 -0.15 -15.39
CA PHE A 79 0.75 -0.35 -14.59
C PHE A 79 1.59 -1.52 -15.11
N VAL A 80 0.99 -2.67 -15.38
CA VAL A 80 1.69 -3.85 -15.90
C VAL A 80 2.26 -3.62 -17.29
N GLU A 81 1.53 -2.95 -18.18
CA GLU A 81 2.06 -2.59 -19.51
C GLU A 81 3.31 -1.71 -19.40
N ARG A 82 3.39 -0.86 -18.36
CA ARG A 82 4.52 0.04 -18.13
C ARG A 82 5.73 -0.67 -17.52
N HIS A 83 5.51 -1.60 -16.59
CA HIS A 83 6.56 -2.14 -15.70
C HIS A 83 6.84 -3.64 -15.88
N GLY A 84 5.99 -4.36 -16.61
CA GLY A 84 6.06 -5.81 -16.78
C GLY A 84 5.21 -6.59 -15.79
N ASP A 85 5.11 -7.90 -16.05
CA ASP A 85 4.42 -8.86 -15.18
C ASP A 85 5.13 -8.99 -13.82
N HIS A 86 4.35 -9.25 -12.76
CA HIS A 86 4.81 -9.38 -11.37
C HIS A 86 5.61 -8.16 -10.86
N ALA A 87 5.26 -6.97 -11.32
CA ALA A 87 5.91 -5.74 -10.89
C ALA A 87 5.38 -5.28 -9.52
N CYS A 88 6.29 -4.91 -8.61
CA CYS A 88 5.93 -4.35 -7.30
C CYS A 88 5.27 -2.97 -7.47
N GLN A 89 3.97 -2.87 -7.21
CA GLN A 89 3.25 -1.61 -7.27
C GLN A 89 3.50 -0.78 -6.01
N HIS A 90 3.29 -1.40 -4.85
CA HIS A 90 3.51 -0.73 -3.57
C HIS A 90 3.99 -1.69 -2.48
N VAL A 91 4.64 -1.10 -1.48
CA VAL A 91 5.02 -1.75 -0.23
C VAL A 91 4.28 -1.04 0.89
N ALA A 92 3.58 -1.80 1.72
CA ALA A 92 2.90 -1.30 2.90
C ALA A 92 3.78 -1.43 4.14
N TYR A 93 3.91 -0.33 4.88
CA TYR A 93 4.70 -0.26 6.12
C TYR A 93 3.78 -0.14 7.33
N ASP A 94 3.97 -1.01 8.32
CA ASP A 94 3.24 -0.97 9.59
C ASP A 94 3.82 0.16 10.47
N CYS A 95 3.01 1.17 10.76
CA CYS A 95 3.32 2.33 11.60
C CYS A 95 3.01 2.03 13.06
N HIS A 96 3.79 2.59 13.99
CA HIS A 96 3.42 2.55 15.41
C HIS A 96 2.16 3.37 15.71
N ASP A 97 2.01 4.49 15.02
CA ASP A 97 0.89 5.43 15.08
C ASP A 97 0.81 6.09 13.69
N LEU A 98 -0.20 5.71 12.90
CA LEU A 98 -0.32 6.19 11.53
C LEU A 98 -0.63 7.69 11.50
N ASP A 99 -1.50 8.17 12.38
CA ASP A 99 -1.94 9.57 12.39
C ASP A 99 -0.75 10.50 12.69
N ALA A 100 0.02 10.18 13.73
CA ALA A 100 1.25 10.92 14.07
C ALA A 100 2.29 10.85 12.94
N PHE A 101 2.42 9.71 12.27
CA PHE A 101 3.33 9.59 11.12
C PHE A 101 2.87 10.43 9.92
N VAL A 102 1.57 10.44 9.59
CA VAL A 102 1.03 11.25 8.49
C VAL A 102 1.27 12.74 8.75
N GLU A 103 1.04 13.21 9.97
CA GLU A 103 1.33 14.59 10.36
C GLU A 103 2.81 14.93 10.22
N HIS A 104 3.69 14.07 10.74
CA HIS A 104 5.13 14.23 10.61
C HIS A 104 5.57 14.26 9.14
N MET A 105 5.15 13.27 8.34
CA MET A 105 5.48 13.14 6.93
C MET A 105 5.06 14.39 6.13
N LYS A 106 3.84 14.91 6.36
CA LYS A 106 3.36 16.15 5.74
C LYS A 106 4.21 17.36 6.14
N SER A 107 4.56 17.47 7.43
CA SER A 107 5.42 18.56 7.92
C SER A 107 6.79 18.60 7.22
N MET A 108 7.30 17.43 6.84
CA MET A 108 8.59 17.25 6.16
C MET A 108 8.51 17.40 4.63
N GLY A 109 7.31 17.59 4.06
CA GLY A 109 7.11 17.80 2.61
C GLY A 109 6.53 16.61 1.85
N GLY A 110 6.06 15.59 2.55
CA GLY A 110 5.39 14.46 1.91
C GLY A 110 3.90 14.72 1.65
N HIS A 111 3.36 13.99 0.69
CA HIS A 111 1.99 14.15 0.20
C HIS A 111 1.27 12.80 0.16
N PRO A 112 0.18 12.62 0.95
CA PRO A 112 -0.66 11.44 0.80
C PRO A 112 -1.44 11.48 -0.52
N ARG A 113 -1.82 10.30 -1.01
CA ARG A 113 -2.87 10.09 -1.99
C ARG A 113 -4.18 9.94 -1.21
N GLY A 114 -5.02 10.98 -1.25
CA GLY A 114 -6.30 10.97 -0.54
C GLY A 114 -6.17 10.98 0.99
N GLY A 115 -7.24 10.56 1.65
CA GLY A 115 -7.34 10.48 3.12
C GLY A 115 -7.01 9.09 3.65
N VAL A 116 -6.78 9.00 4.97
CA VAL A 116 -6.66 7.72 5.68
C VAL A 116 -8.00 6.98 5.58
N LEU A 117 -7.95 5.71 5.17
CA LEU A 117 -9.08 4.80 5.16
C LEU A 117 -8.98 3.82 6.33
N VAL A 118 -10.13 3.33 6.78
CA VAL A 118 -10.23 2.24 7.76
C VAL A 118 -11.06 1.15 7.13
N GLN A 119 -10.46 -0.01 6.88
CA GLN A 119 -11.13 -1.08 6.15
C GLN A 119 -10.47 -2.44 6.40
N ASP A 120 -11.11 -3.49 5.88
CA ASP A 120 -10.54 -4.84 5.81
C ASP A 120 -9.77 -5.02 4.49
N ASP A 121 -8.44 -5.06 4.58
CA ASP A 121 -7.54 -5.28 3.44
C ASP A 121 -7.38 -6.74 3.03
N GLY A 122 -7.84 -7.65 3.88
CA GLY A 122 -7.74 -9.09 3.75
C GLY A 122 -6.83 -9.81 4.70
N PHE A 123 -5.93 -9.08 5.34
CA PHE A 123 -5.15 -9.55 6.48
C PHE A 123 -5.80 -9.12 7.81
N GLY A 124 -6.81 -8.24 7.75
CA GLY A 124 -7.65 -7.83 8.87
C GLY A 124 -8.08 -6.38 8.72
N ILE A 125 -8.75 -5.85 9.74
CA ILE A 125 -9.18 -4.46 9.73
C ILE A 125 -8.02 -3.57 10.17
N LEU A 126 -7.69 -2.55 9.40
CA LEU A 126 -6.59 -1.63 9.71
C LEU A 126 -6.84 -0.21 9.18
N LYS A 127 -6.09 0.76 9.70
CA LYS A 127 -5.97 2.09 9.09
C LYS A 127 -4.94 2.03 7.97
N GLN A 128 -5.19 2.69 6.84
CA GLN A 128 -4.32 2.66 5.67
C GLN A 128 -4.28 4.02 4.99
N MET A 129 -3.13 4.38 4.42
CA MET A 129 -2.94 5.59 3.64
C MET A 129 -1.97 5.30 2.50
N PHE A 130 -2.41 5.51 1.26
CA PHE A 130 -1.54 5.50 0.09
C PHE A 130 -0.85 6.85 -0.01
N ALA A 131 0.43 6.86 -0.37
CA ALA A 131 1.09 8.09 -0.76
C ALA A 131 1.04 8.30 -2.28
N LYS A 132 1.49 9.47 -2.76
CA LYS A 132 1.71 9.65 -4.21
C LYS A 132 2.90 8.78 -4.69
N GLY A 133 3.14 8.79 -6.00
CA GLY A 133 4.27 8.11 -6.61
C GLY A 133 5.62 8.64 -6.13
N TYR A 134 6.64 7.80 -5.99
CA TYR A 134 7.98 8.26 -5.58
C TYR A 134 8.58 9.31 -6.51
N ALA A 135 8.23 9.23 -7.81
CA ALA A 135 8.57 10.22 -8.81
C ALA A 135 7.28 10.87 -9.36
N SER A 136 7.43 12.07 -9.92
CA SER A 136 6.37 12.69 -10.71
C SER A 136 6.01 11.82 -11.90
N GLY A 137 4.72 11.68 -12.20
CA GLY A 137 4.26 10.87 -13.32
C GLY A 137 2.79 10.49 -13.22
N HIS A 138 2.32 9.71 -14.17
CA HIS A 138 0.92 9.28 -14.22
C HIS A 138 0.57 8.43 -12.98
N ALA A 139 -0.50 8.76 -12.27
CA ALA A 139 -0.85 8.14 -10.99
C ALA A 139 -1.09 6.62 -11.10
N GLY A 140 -1.67 6.15 -12.21
CA GLY A 140 -1.87 4.71 -12.48
C GLY A 140 -0.60 3.95 -12.88
N GLU A 141 0.51 4.64 -13.13
CA GLU A 141 1.78 4.04 -13.53
C GLU A 141 2.88 4.21 -12.48
N ALA A 142 2.62 4.90 -11.37
CA ALA A 142 3.64 5.16 -10.38
C ALA A 142 3.73 4.04 -9.35
N THR A 143 4.94 3.71 -8.90
CA THR A 143 5.13 2.96 -7.65
C THR A 143 5.04 3.91 -6.47
N PHE A 144 4.42 3.46 -5.38
CA PHE A 144 4.16 4.30 -4.21
C PHE A 144 4.31 3.51 -2.90
N PRO A 145 4.58 4.16 -1.76
CA PRO A 145 4.45 3.53 -0.45
C PRO A 145 2.99 3.57 0.03
N GLU A 146 2.63 2.55 0.79
CA GLU A 146 1.48 2.56 1.69
C GLU A 146 1.97 2.59 3.14
N TYR A 147 1.22 3.28 3.99
CA TYR A 147 1.43 3.27 5.44
C TYR A 147 0.16 2.82 6.14
N CYS A 148 0.30 1.91 7.09
CA CYS A 148 -0.84 1.27 7.74
C CYS A 148 -0.65 1.11 9.24
N GLU A 149 -1.74 0.88 9.97
CA GLU A 149 -1.70 0.59 11.40
C GLU A 149 -2.76 -0.47 11.74
N ARG A 150 -2.28 -1.67 12.10
CA ARG A 150 -3.14 -2.76 12.58
C ARG A 150 -3.50 -2.60 14.06
N PRO A 151 -4.74 -2.97 14.46
CA PRO A 151 -5.15 -3.00 15.87
C PRO A 151 -4.20 -3.85 16.73
N ARG A 152 -3.87 -3.36 17.93
CA ARG A 152 -2.85 -3.97 18.79
C ARG A 152 -3.40 -5.10 19.66
N ASN A 153 -4.72 -5.18 19.82
CA ASN A 153 -5.37 -6.19 20.64
C ASN A 153 -6.81 -6.44 20.17
N ALA A 154 -7.41 -7.52 20.67
CA ALA A 154 -8.77 -7.92 20.31
C ALA A 154 -9.83 -6.86 20.64
N SER A 155 -9.62 -6.01 21.65
CA SER A 155 -10.55 -4.93 21.98
C SER A 155 -10.46 -3.78 20.97
N GLU A 156 -9.26 -3.43 20.51
CA GLU A 156 -9.08 -2.47 19.41
C GLU A 156 -9.64 -3.06 18.12
N ALA A 157 -9.31 -4.31 17.78
CA ALA A 157 -9.83 -4.99 16.60
C ALA A 157 -11.37 -4.97 16.57
N ARG A 158 -12.01 -5.30 17.70
CA ARG A 158 -13.47 -5.26 17.84
C ARG A 158 -14.07 -3.86 17.73
N ARG A 159 -13.37 -2.81 18.19
CA ARG A 159 -13.82 -1.42 18.00
C ARG A 159 -13.77 -1.02 16.53
N VAL A 160 -12.70 -1.38 15.82
CA VAL A 160 -12.58 -1.09 14.40
C VAL A 160 -13.61 -1.91 13.59
N GLU A 161 -13.86 -3.16 13.98
CA GLU A 161 -14.86 -4.07 13.40
C GLU A 161 -16.31 -3.60 13.59
N ILE A 162 -16.69 -3.15 14.79
CA ILE A 162 -18.03 -2.60 15.05
C ILE A 162 -18.32 -1.37 14.18
N THR A 163 -17.27 -0.68 13.72
CA THR A 163 -17.42 0.55 12.93
C THR A 163 -17.61 0.28 11.42
N PHE A 164 -17.41 -0.96 10.93
CA PHE A 164 -17.37 -1.23 9.49
C PHE A 164 -18.06 -2.52 9.03
N SER A 165 -18.75 -2.41 7.89
CA SER A 165 -19.45 -3.49 7.18
C SER A 165 -18.91 -3.66 5.75
N ASN A 166 -18.46 -4.85 5.36
CA ASN A 166 -18.31 -5.42 4.00
C ASN A 166 -17.80 -4.55 2.81
N ARG A 167 -17.13 -3.41 3.01
CA ARG A 167 -16.50 -2.67 1.92
C ARG A 167 -15.07 -3.15 1.73
N ALA A 168 -14.82 -3.93 0.68
CA ALA A 168 -13.49 -4.45 0.37
C ALA A 168 -12.95 -3.82 -0.92
N GLY A 169 -11.71 -3.30 -0.88
CA GLY A 169 -10.83 -3.00 -2.03
C GLY A 169 -11.21 -1.85 -2.97
N GLY A 170 -12.50 -1.57 -3.19
CA GLY A 170 -12.96 -0.62 -4.20
C GLY A 170 -12.66 0.86 -3.88
N GLU A 171 -12.52 1.23 -2.61
CA GLU A 171 -12.25 2.63 -2.22
C GLU A 171 -10.82 3.06 -2.58
N PHE A 172 -9.82 2.17 -2.47
CA PHE A 172 -8.47 2.47 -2.92
C PHE A 172 -8.34 2.49 -4.44
N TYR A 173 -9.03 1.58 -5.13
CA TYR A 173 -9.11 1.65 -6.59
C TYR A 173 -9.62 3.04 -7.02
N ARG A 174 -10.67 3.52 -6.34
CA ARG A 174 -11.25 4.84 -6.59
C ARG A 174 -10.26 5.98 -6.31
N GLN A 175 -9.53 5.97 -5.20
CA GLN A 175 -8.56 7.05 -4.90
C GLN A 175 -7.48 7.22 -5.98
N VAL A 176 -7.02 6.11 -6.56
CA VAL A 176 -6.04 6.18 -7.65
C VAL A 176 -6.72 6.61 -8.96
N GLN A 177 -7.94 6.13 -9.23
CA GLN A 177 -8.72 6.57 -10.38
C GLN A 177 -9.04 8.07 -10.33
N ASP A 178 -9.51 8.59 -9.19
CA ASP A 178 -9.79 10.01 -9.00
C ASP A 178 -8.54 10.85 -9.27
N ALA A 179 -7.36 10.39 -8.83
CA ALA A 179 -6.09 11.05 -9.13
C ALA A 179 -5.68 11.00 -10.61
N ILE A 180 -6.01 9.93 -11.33
CA ILE A 180 -5.83 9.85 -12.78
C ILE A 180 -6.74 10.87 -13.47
N ASP A 181 -8.01 10.91 -13.09
CA ASP A 181 -9.03 11.78 -13.68
C ASP A 181 -8.73 13.26 -13.42
N GLU A 182 -8.16 13.59 -12.26
CA GLU A 182 -7.68 14.92 -11.90
C GLU A 182 -6.33 15.29 -12.55
N GLY A 183 -5.64 14.34 -13.18
CA GLY A 183 -4.31 14.55 -13.75
C GLY A 183 -3.22 14.81 -12.71
N ASP A 184 -3.35 14.27 -11.49
CA ASP A 184 -2.38 14.50 -10.42
C ASP A 184 -1.08 13.72 -10.68
N THR A 185 -0.08 14.46 -11.15
CA THR A 185 1.26 13.96 -11.48
C THR A 185 2.31 14.31 -10.43
N GLY A 186 1.91 14.88 -9.30
CA GLY A 186 2.84 15.31 -8.25
C GLY A 186 3.57 14.14 -7.57
N PRO A 187 4.84 14.31 -7.17
CA PRO A 187 5.58 13.29 -6.45
C PRO A 187 5.11 13.17 -5.00
N PHE A 188 5.47 12.06 -4.36
CA PHE A 188 5.28 11.81 -2.94
C PHE A 188 5.94 12.89 -2.10
N PHE A 189 7.20 13.23 -2.39
CA PHE A 189 8.00 14.05 -1.51
C PHE A 189 8.58 15.28 -2.21
N ASP A 190 8.47 16.44 -1.56
CA ASP A 190 9.13 17.66 -1.98
C ASP A 190 10.57 17.71 -1.43
N PHE A 191 11.51 17.23 -2.23
CA PHE A 191 12.93 17.23 -1.86
C PHE A 191 13.55 18.63 -1.79
N SER A 192 12.86 19.71 -2.19
CA SER A 192 13.35 21.06 -1.92
C SER A 192 13.38 21.39 -0.42
N ARG A 193 12.65 20.63 0.40
CA ARG A 193 12.67 20.73 1.87
C ARG A 193 13.86 20.04 2.52
N MET A 194 14.64 19.25 1.77
CA MET A 194 15.84 18.63 2.29
C MET A 194 16.85 19.74 2.66
N PRO A 195 17.38 19.78 3.90
CA PRO A 195 18.37 20.78 4.28
C PRO A 195 19.58 20.73 3.35
N HIS A 196 20.00 21.89 2.82
CA HIS A 196 21.12 21.97 1.88
C HIS A 196 22.45 21.46 2.47
N ASP A 197 22.59 21.54 3.79
CA ASP A 197 23.74 21.09 4.55
C ASP A 197 23.59 19.66 5.09
N TRP A 198 22.48 18.97 4.80
CA TRP A 198 22.28 17.59 5.23
C TRP A 198 23.42 16.70 4.72
N LYS A 199 23.97 15.91 5.64
CA LYS A 199 24.98 14.89 5.34
C LYS A 199 24.46 13.54 5.80
N VAL A 200 24.82 12.51 5.03
CA VAL A 200 24.59 11.13 5.44
C VAL A 200 25.25 10.91 6.81
N PRO A 201 24.51 10.42 7.83
CA PRO A 201 25.10 10.08 9.12
C PRO A 201 26.12 8.95 8.99
N ALA A 202 27.06 8.87 9.93
CA ALA A 202 27.95 7.71 10.04
C ALA A 202 27.14 6.43 10.34
N GLU A 203 27.60 5.30 9.82
CA GLU A 203 27.01 4.00 10.10
C GLU A 203 26.98 3.70 11.61
N GLN A 204 25.91 3.07 12.07
CA GLN A 204 25.75 2.66 13.46
C GLN A 204 25.62 1.13 13.53
N PRO A 205 26.31 0.45 14.47
CA PRO A 205 26.16 -0.98 14.63
C PRO A 205 24.75 -1.33 15.09
N LYS A 206 24.16 -2.38 14.50
CA LYS A 206 22.84 -2.88 14.86
C LYS A 206 22.85 -3.35 16.33
N GLY A 207 22.04 -2.71 17.18
CA GLY A 207 21.96 -3.02 18.62
C GLY A 207 22.91 -2.23 19.52
N GLY A 208 23.55 -1.16 19.03
CA GLY A 208 24.34 -0.25 19.86
C GLY A 208 23.49 0.57 20.87
N PRO A 209 24.10 1.08 21.95
CA PRO A 209 23.39 1.68 23.09
C PRO A 209 22.69 3.04 22.85
N ASP A 210 22.78 3.65 21.66
CA ASP A 210 22.35 5.03 21.41
C ASP A 210 20.87 5.23 21.01
N LEU A 211 20.00 4.24 21.22
CA LEU A 211 18.54 4.43 21.10
C LEU A 211 17.89 5.13 22.31
N VAL A 212 18.70 5.72 23.20
CA VAL A 212 18.22 6.53 24.32
C VAL A 212 18.04 7.98 23.88
N LEU A 213 16.76 8.35 23.69
CA LEU A 213 16.18 9.69 23.91
C LEU A 213 16.92 10.89 23.29
N LYS A 214 16.41 11.35 22.14
CA LYS A 214 16.37 12.79 21.84
C LYS A 214 14.94 13.23 21.63
N SER A 215 14.28 13.52 22.75
CA SER A 215 13.13 14.42 22.84
C SER A 215 13.57 15.60 23.71
N ALA A 216 13.67 16.77 23.11
CA ALA A 216 13.64 18.07 23.77
C ALA A 216 12.81 18.99 22.88
#